data_AF-A0A954BAS6-F1
#
_entry.id   AF-A0A954BAS6-F1
#
_cell.length_a   1.000
_cell.length_b   1.000
_cell.length_c   1.000
_cell.angle_alpha   90.00
_cell.angle_beta   90.00
_cell.angle_gamma   90.00
#
_symmetry.space_group_name_H-M   'P 1'
#
loop_
_entity.id
_entity.type
_entity.pdbx_description
1 polymer ?
#
loop_
_entity_poly.entity_id
_entity_poly.type
_entity_poly.pdbx_seq_one_letter_code
_entity_poly.pdbx_strand_id
1 'polypeptide(L)' 'DMDDFRLTGTLYACGLFGSALLALAVAEGQLSAADAFEVSRVDEAWQIEQWGEDEEAKAATEARRKEARALETWMRGLG' A
#
# COMPACT_ATOMS: atom_id res chain seq x y z
N ASP A 1 -7.79 20.07 -3.41
CA ASP A 1 -8.47 19.49 -4.59
C ASP A 1 -7.47 18.57 -5.26
N MET A 2 -7.88 17.37 -5.65
CA MET A 2 -6.95 16.38 -6.21
C MET A 2 -6.83 16.59 -7.71
N ASP A 3 -5.62 16.84 -8.21
CA ASP A 3 -5.35 16.76 -9.64
C ASP A 3 -5.45 15.31 -10.15
N ASP A 4 -5.48 15.14 -11.46
CA ASP A 4 -5.64 13.83 -12.11
C ASP A 4 -4.54 12.82 -11.72
N PHE A 5 -3.32 13.28 -11.46
CA PHE A 5 -2.18 12.41 -11.08
C PHE A 5 -2.29 11.94 -9.63
N ARG A 6 -2.66 12.84 -8.72
CA ARG A 6 -2.94 12.50 -7.32
C ARG A 6 -4.15 11.60 -7.21
N LEU A 7 -5.21 11.86 -7.98
CA LEU A 7 -6.40 11.02 -8.01
C LEU A 7 -6.08 9.61 -8.53
N THR A 8 -5.30 9.51 -9.60
CA THR A 8 -4.86 8.23 -10.17
C THR A 8 -4.03 7.42 -9.17
N GLY A 9 -3.05 8.05 -8.52
CA GLY A 9 -2.24 7.39 -7.49
C GLY A 9 -3.09 6.93 -6.30
N THR A 10 -4.07 7.73 -5.89
CA THR A 10 -4.94 7.41 -4.75
C THR A 10 -5.90 6.27 -5.09
N LEU A 11 -6.46 6.25 -6.30
CA LEU A 11 -7.29 5.15 -6.76
C LEU A 11 -6.49 3.84 -6.86
N TYR A 12 -5.25 3.91 -7.35
CA TYR A 12 -4.33 2.77 -7.34
C TYR A 12 -4.08 2.25 -5.92
N ALA A 13 -3.83 3.17 -4.98
CA ALA A 13 -3.62 2.86 -3.57
C ALA A 13 -4.83 2.15 -2.93
N CYS A 14 -6.07 2.52 -3.29
CA CYS A 14 -7.28 1.84 -2.82
C CYS A 14 -7.26 0.33 -3.13
N GLY A 15 -6.82 -0.04 -4.34
CA GLY A 15 -6.69 -1.45 -4.74
C GLY A 15 -5.50 -2.13 -4.08
N LEU A 16 -4.36 -1.43 -4.00
CA LEU A 16 -3.13 -1.98 -3.40
C LEU A 16 -3.30 -2.30 -1.91
N PHE A 17 -4.02 -1.46 -1.17
CA PHE A 17 -4.25 -1.63 0.27
C PHE A 17 -5.59 -2.29 0.60
N GLY A 18 -6.45 -2.54 -0.40
CA GLY A 18 -7.84 -2.97 -0.17
C GLY A 18 -8.63 -1.99 0.71
N SER A 19 -8.22 -0.72 0.81
CA SER A 19 -8.74 0.24 1.78
C SER A 19 -8.66 1.67 1.25
N ALA A 20 -9.83 2.30 1.08
CA ALA A 20 -9.91 3.71 0.70
C ALA A 20 -9.39 4.64 1.82
N LEU A 21 -9.56 4.25 3.08
CA LEU A 21 -9.10 5.06 4.22
C LEU A 21 -7.57 5.12 4.28
N LEU A 22 -6.90 3.99 4.07
CA LEU A 22 -5.43 3.95 4.00
C LEU A 22 -4.91 4.71 2.78
N ALA A 23 -5.59 4.59 1.63
CA ALA A 23 -5.24 5.35 0.43
C ALA A 23 -5.32 6.87 0.67
N LEU A 24 -6.40 7.34 1.31
CA LEU A 24 -6.55 8.75 1.65
C LEU A 24 -5.51 9.20 2.70
N ALA A 25 -5.22 8.38 3.70
CA ALA A 25 -4.18 8.69 4.69
C ALA A 25 -2.80 8.91 4.03
N VAL A 26 -2.48 8.13 3.00
CA VAL A 26 -1.26 8.31 2.19
C VAL A 26 -1.35 9.57 1.34
N ALA A 27 -2.47 9.82 0.66
CA ALA A 27 -2.66 11.00 -0.18
C ALA A 27 -2.58 12.32 0.61
N GLU A 28 -3.02 12.31 1.87
CA GLU A 28 -2.98 13.44 2.81
C GLU A 28 -1.68 13.47 3.65
N GLY A 29 -0.71 12.60 3.35
CA GLY A 29 0.60 12.57 4.02
C GLY A 29 0.57 12.18 5.50
N GLN A 30 -0.52 11.57 5.97
CA GLN A 30 -0.67 11.09 7.35
C GLN A 30 0.06 9.77 7.61
N LEU A 31 0.30 8.99 6.54
CA LEU A 31 0.99 7.70 6.60
C LEU A 31 1.85 7.52 5.35
N SER A 32 3.01 6.86 5.47
CA SER A 32 3.79 6.47 4.29
C SER A 32 3.06 5.36 3.51
N ALA A 33 3.25 5.28 2.19
CA ALA A 33 2.62 4.21 1.41
C ALA A 33 3.17 2.82 1.80
N ALA A 34 4.44 2.75 2.22
CA ALA A 34 5.04 1.52 2.74
C ALA A 34 4.40 1.07 4.06
N ASP A 35 4.20 1.99 5.01
CA ASP A 35 3.53 1.67 6.28
C ASP A 35 2.05 1.34 6.06
N ALA A 36 1.37 2.06 5.17
CA ALA A 36 -0.01 1.77 4.79
C ALA A 36 -0.17 0.34 4.23
N PHE A 37 0.79 -0.11 3.42
CA PHE A 37 0.81 -1.49 2.93
C PHE A 37 0.97 -2.50 4.08
N GLU A 38 1.90 -2.30 5.00
CA GLU A 38 2.06 -3.22 6.15
C GLU A 38 0.82 -3.23 7.06
N VAL A 39 0.17 -2.08 7.28
CA VAL A 39 -1.08 -1.99 8.03
C VAL A 39 -2.23 -2.69 7.30
N SER A 40 -2.27 -2.65 5.97
CA SER A 40 -3.34 -3.26 5.19
C SER A 40 -3.39 -4.79 5.29
N ARG A 41 -2.30 -5.42 5.71
CA ARG A 41 -2.12 -6.87 5.67
C ARG A 41 -2.03 -7.53 7.05
N VAL A 42 -2.66 -6.92 8.06
CA VAL A 42 -2.69 -7.45 9.44
C VAL A 42 -3.18 -8.89 9.49
N ASP A 43 -4.22 -9.23 8.74
CA ASP A 43 -4.74 -10.60 8.71
C ASP A 43 -3.74 -11.60 8.12
N GLU A 44 -3.08 -11.25 7.00
CA GLU A 44 -2.05 -12.10 6.38
C GLU A 44 -0.84 -12.28 7.32
N ALA A 45 -0.39 -11.20 7.96
CA ALA A 45 0.71 -11.25 8.91
C ALA A 45 0.40 -12.19 10.07
N TRP A 46 -0.82 -12.10 10.62
CA TRP A 46 -1.27 -13.01 11.67
C TRP A 46 -1.34 -14.46 11.19
N GLN A 47 -1.84 -14.73 9.99
CA GLN A 47 -1.89 -16.08 9.41
C GLN A 47 -0.50 -16.68 9.24
N ILE A 48 0.48 -15.89 8.76
CA ILE A 48 1.88 -16.29 8.61
C ILE A 48 2.48 -16.66 9.98
N GLU A 49 2.18 -15.89 11.03
CA GLU A 49 2.65 -16.21 12.38
C GLU A 49 2.08 -17.54 12.91
N GLN A 50 0.83 -17.87 12.58
CA GLN A 50 0.20 -19.10 13.07
C GLN A 50 0.60 -20.34 12.28
N TRP A 51 0.77 -20.21 10.96
CA TRP A 51 0.85 -21.34 10.04
C TRP A 51 2.10 -21.39 9.17
N GLY A 52 2.98 -20.39 9.31
CA GLY A 52 4.16 -20.22 8.47
C GLY A 52 3.83 -19.49 7.15
N GLU A 53 4.88 -19.00 6.50
CA GLU A 53 4.77 -18.30 5.21
C GLU A 53 4.96 -19.29 4.05
N ASP A 54 4.07 -19.20 3.05
CA ASP A 54 4.24 -19.89 1.77
C ASP A 54 5.05 -19.03 0.79
N GLU A 55 5.94 -19.64 0.00
CA GLU A 55 6.83 -18.92 -0.92
C GLU A 55 6.08 -18.12 -2.00
N GLU A 56 4.92 -18.60 -2.47
CA GLU A 56 4.08 -17.85 -3.42
C GLU A 56 3.49 -16.60 -2.74
N ALA A 57 2.97 -16.76 -1.52
CA ALA A 57 2.42 -15.66 -0.73
C ALA A 57 3.49 -14.60 -0.39
N LYS A 58 4.70 -15.05 -0.07
CA LYS A 58 5.87 -14.19 0.15
C LYS A 58 6.24 -13.40 -1.09
N ALA A 59 6.38 -14.06 -2.24
CA ALA A 59 6.73 -13.40 -3.49
C ALA A 59 5.66 -12.36 -3.90
N ALA A 60 4.38 -12.70 -3.73
CA ALA A 60 3.28 -11.78 -3.99
C ALA A 60 3.29 -10.57 -3.03
N THR A 61 3.60 -10.80 -1.76
CA THR A 61 3.78 -9.73 -0.76
C THR A 61 4.94 -8.81 -1.12
N GLU A 62 6.09 -9.36 -1.49
CA GLU A 62 7.25 -8.57 -1.88
C GLU A 62 7.00 -7.73 -3.15
N ALA A 63 6.25 -8.28 -4.11
CA ALA A 63 5.82 -7.54 -5.29
C ALA A 63 4.94 -6.34 -4.90
N ARG A 64 3.90 -6.55 -4.09
CA ARG A 64 3.04 -5.44 -3.61
C ARG A 64 3.80 -4.42 -2.77
N ARG A 65 4.79 -4.85 -1.98
CA ARG A 65 5.68 -3.93 -1.24
C ARG A 65 6.53 -3.07 -2.16
N LYS A 66 6.96 -3.60 -3.33
CA LYS A 66 7.63 -2.79 -4.37
C LYS A 66 6.68 -1.76 -4.96
N GLU A 67 5.44 -2.16 -5.24
CA GLU A 67 4.40 -1.24 -5.71
C GLU A 67 4.11 -0.11 -4.71
N ALA A 68 4.05 -0.42 -3.41
CA ALA A 68 3.86 0.59 -2.37
C ALA A 68 4.99 1.63 -2.34
N ARG A 69 6.24 1.22 -2.51
CA ARG A 69 7.38 2.15 -2.62
C ARG A 69 7.37 2.96 -3.91
N ALA A 70 6.93 2.37 -5.01
CA ALA A 70 6.76 3.09 -6.28
C ALA A 70 5.68 4.17 -6.15
N LEU A 71 4.55 3.83 -5.53
CA LEU A 71 3.47 4.75 -5.19
C LEU A 71 3.97 5.88 -4.27
N GLU A 72 4.77 5.58 -3.24
CA GLU A 72 5.36 6.60 -2.38
C GLU A 72 6.22 7.59 -3.17
N THR A 73 7.06 7.07 -4.07
CA THR A 73 7.92 7.87 -4.92
C THR A 73 7.10 8.75 -5.88
N TRP A 74 6.03 8.20 -6.45
CA TRP A 74 5.07 8.92 -7.28
C TRP A 74 4.42 10.07 -6.52
N MET A 75 3.83 9.79 -5.35
CA MET A 75 3.14 10.79 -4.54
C MET A 75 4.07 11.91 -4.11
N ARG A 76 5.29 11.58 -3.65
CA ARG A 76 6.31 12.57 -3.28
C ARG A 76 6.74 13.43 -4.47
N GLY A 77 6.73 12.88 -5.68
CA GLY A 77 7.05 13.62 -6.91
C GLY A 77 6.01 14.68 -7.27
N LEU A 78 4.78 14.58 -6.75
CA LEU A 78 3.68 15.52 -6.97
C LEU A 78 3.62 16.66 -5.94
N GLY A 79 4.57 16.73 -5.00
CA GLY A 79 4.64 17.74 -3.94
C GLY A 79 3.60 17.53 -2.85
#